data_AF-A0A0C3NY92-F1
#
_entry.id   AF-A0A0C3NY92-F1
#
_cell.length_a   1.000
_cell.length_b   1.000
_cell.length_c   1.000
_cell.angle_alpha   90.00
_cell.angle_beta   90.00
_cell.angle_gamma   90.00
#
_symmetry.space_group_name_H-M   'P 1'
#
loop_
_entity.id
_entity.type
_entity.pdbx_description
1 polymer ?
#
loop_
_entity_poly.entity_id
_entity_poly.type
_entity_poly.pdbx_seq_one_letter_code
_entity_poly.pdbx_strand_id
1 'polypeptide(L)'
;MKLLNVKDILDQEEHIQQTDPEREVLKECNDETTNYAILSHRWDDGSEVGYEEMTGLMKMEEQKRDKVKKRYGYQKIIKSCEQARKDGYEWLWIDTCCIDKRSSSELSEAINSMYRWYQNAGVCYAYLNDVDVSVFPTKRDDSNYAGSNGWPVWFMRGWTLQELIAPKKVDFFNKNWATIGNKQRLAPVLEEITGVPRKVLRNGLAATPLCVAQIMSWAAGRETTRVEGRAYSLMGLFGVNMPMLYGKGKKAFERLQLEIIRVRSDQSIFAWYPQKPRTGSVLAEDPSEFKLCGDSKMVKPDEFLGMIEVGRPWYFKFPNRRMIQANPILWCRAAWLRTRARSLSQQLYTFSVNSAGIQL
;
A
#
# COMPACT_ATOMS: atom_id res chain seq x y z
N MET A 1 4.02 -11.23 -16.71
CA MET A 1 3.95 -11.77 -15.33
C MET A 1 3.69 -13.26 -15.39
N LYS A 2 4.04 -14.04 -14.35
CA LYS A 2 3.71 -15.48 -14.31
C LYS A 2 2.42 -15.70 -13.52
N LEU A 3 1.57 -16.62 -13.95
CA LEU A 3 0.29 -16.95 -13.33
C LEU A 3 0.14 -18.46 -13.17
N LEU A 4 -0.46 -18.89 -12.05
CA LEU A 4 -0.85 -20.27 -11.83
C LEU A 4 -2.05 -20.61 -12.71
N ASN A 5 -1.98 -21.74 -13.42
CA ASN A 5 -3.17 -22.31 -14.03
C ASN A 5 -3.98 -23.04 -12.96
N VAL A 6 -5.14 -22.49 -12.63
CA VAL A 6 -5.99 -22.98 -11.53
C VAL A 6 -6.42 -24.42 -11.75
N LYS A 7 -6.78 -24.79 -13.00
CA LYS A 7 -7.20 -26.14 -13.32
C LYS A 7 -6.05 -27.12 -13.13
N ASP A 8 -4.88 -26.80 -13.67
CA ASP A 8 -3.71 -27.67 -13.60
C ASP A 8 -3.30 -27.95 -12.15
N ILE A 9 -3.35 -26.94 -11.28
CA ILE A 9 -3.04 -27.10 -9.84
C ILE A 9 -4.05 -28.01 -9.13
N LEU A 10 -5.34 -27.89 -9.44
CA LEU A 10 -6.38 -28.69 -8.79
C LEU A 10 -6.40 -30.13 -9.32
N ASP A 11 -6.21 -30.31 -10.64
CA ASP A 11 -6.06 -31.62 -11.28
C ASP A 11 -4.86 -32.38 -10.67
N GLN A 12 -3.75 -31.67 -10.44
CA GLN A 12 -2.56 -32.20 -9.78
C GLN A 12 -2.81 -32.65 -8.34
N GLU A 13 -3.77 -32.04 -7.63
CA GLU A 13 -4.11 -32.43 -6.26
C GLU A 13 -5.04 -33.66 -6.25
N GLU A 14 -5.99 -33.72 -7.18
CA GLU A 14 -7.00 -34.79 -7.26
C GLU A 14 -6.44 -36.07 -7.94
N HIS A 15 -5.51 -35.96 -8.90
CA HIS A 15 -5.07 -37.06 -9.77
C HIS A 15 -3.53 -37.17 -9.93
N ILE A 16 -2.80 -37.17 -8.81
CA ILE A 16 -1.33 -37.16 -8.76
C ILE A 16 -0.68 -38.25 -9.64
N GLN A 17 -1.20 -39.48 -9.66
CA GLN A 17 -0.60 -40.60 -10.41
C GLN A 17 -0.78 -40.52 -11.93
N GLN A 18 -1.71 -39.67 -12.40
CA GLN A 18 -2.07 -39.54 -13.82
C GLN A 18 -1.61 -38.21 -14.42
N THR A 19 -1.02 -37.33 -13.60
CA THR A 19 -0.62 -36.01 -14.07
C THR A 19 0.79 -36.04 -14.64
N ASP A 20 0.97 -35.46 -15.83
CA ASP A 20 2.28 -35.33 -16.47
C ASP A 20 3.26 -34.52 -15.60
N PRO A 21 4.41 -35.09 -15.17
CA PRO A 21 5.42 -34.40 -14.39
C PRO A 21 6.07 -33.21 -15.10
N GLU A 22 5.97 -33.13 -16.44
CA GLU A 22 6.46 -32.02 -17.24
C GLU A 22 5.42 -30.91 -17.47
N ARG A 23 4.19 -31.08 -16.96
CA ARG A 23 3.13 -30.07 -17.12
C ARG A 23 3.48 -28.79 -16.37
N GLU A 24 3.60 -27.70 -17.13
CA GLU A 24 3.94 -26.38 -16.61
C GLU A 24 2.76 -25.76 -15.85
N VAL A 25 2.94 -25.55 -14.55
CA VAL A 25 1.91 -25.01 -13.64
C VAL A 25 1.82 -23.48 -13.64
N LEU A 26 2.89 -22.81 -14.09
CA LEU A 26 2.99 -21.35 -14.21
C LEU A 26 3.16 -21.00 -15.67
N LYS A 27 2.42 -20.00 -16.16
CA LYS A 27 2.63 -19.49 -17.53
C LYS A 27 2.88 -17.99 -17.52
N GLU A 28 3.70 -17.54 -18.46
CA GLU A 28 3.84 -16.11 -18.74
C GLU A 28 2.59 -15.57 -19.42
N CYS A 29 2.04 -14.52 -18.84
CA CYS A 29 0.81 -13.88 -19.27
C CYS A 29 0.97 -12.36 -19.25
N ASN A 30 0.20 -11.69 -20.12
CA ASN A 30 0.08 -10.24 -20.16
C ASN A 30 -1.00 -9.79 -19.17
N ASP A 31 -0.66 -8.87 -18.27
CA ASP A 31 -1.56 -8.43 -17.21
C ASP A 31 -2.72 -7.54 -17.65
N GLU A 32 -2.67 -6.98 -18.86
CA GLU A 32 -3.73 -6.13 -19.41
C GLU A 32 -4.81 -6.93 -20.14
N THR A 33 -4.47 -8.09 -20.70
CA THR A 33 -5.37 -8.90 -21.53
C THR A 33 -5.83 -10.18 -20.85
N THR A 34 -5.08 -10.68 -19.87
CA THR A 34 -5.42 -11.91 -19.16
C THR A 34 -6.38 -11.59 -18.02
N ASN A 35 -7.46 -12.36 -17.89
CA ASN A 35 -8.36 -12.26 -16.75
C ASN A 35 -7.90 -13.21 -15.62
N TYR A 36 -7.55 -12.66 -14.46
CA TYR A 36 -7.00 -13.43 -13.34
C TYR A 36 -7.50 -12.92 -11.98
N ALA A 37 -7.49 -13.82 -11.00
CA ALA A 37 -7.61 -13.47 -9.59
C ALA A 37 -6.22 -13.23 -8.97
N ILE A 38 -6.16 -12.47 -7.88
CA ILE A 38 -4.91 -12.18 -7.17
C ILE A 38 -5.07 -12.39 -5.66
N LEU A 39 -4.11 -13.04 -5.01
CA LEU A 39 -4.12 -13.24 -3.56
C LEU A 39 -3.34 -12.14 -2.84
N SER A 40 -3.99 -11.49 -1.89
CA SER A 40 -3.35 -10.66 -0.87
C SER A 40 -3.38 -11.38 0.47
N HIS A 41 -2.22 -11.60 1.07
CA HIS A 41 -2.13 -12.31 2.35
C HIS A 41 -1.00 -11.75 3.22
N ARG A 42 -0.84 -12.31 4.43
CA ARG A 42 0.41 -12.22 5.20
C ARG A 42 1.23 -13.49 4.97
N TRP A 43 2.55 -13.33 4.97
CA TRP A 43 3.45 -14.48 4.96
C TRP A 43 3.47 -15.07 6.36
N ASP A 44 3.42 -16.39 6.42
CA ASP A 44 3.68 -17.16 7.64
C ASP A 44 5.10 -17.73 7.57
N ASP A 45 5.91 -17.44 8.59
CA ASP A 45 7.35 -17.70 8.55
C ASP A 45 7.63 -19.20 8.46
N GLY A 46 8.21 -19.62 7.34
CA GLY A 46 8.64 -21.00 7.11
C GLY A 46 7.56 -21.95 6.56
N SER A 47 6.32 -21.48 6.33
CA SER A 47 5.26 -22.33 5.76
C SER A 47 4.87 -21.98 4.31
N GLU A 48 5.33 -20.84 3.79
CA GLU A 48 5.10 -20.45 2.39
C GLU A 48 5.77 -21.40 1.39
N VAL A 49 5.14 -21.55 0.22
CA VAL A 49 5.71 -22.28 -0.92
C VAL A 49 6.25 -21.27 -1.92
N GLY A 50 7.53 -21.41 -2.24
CA GLY A 50 8.22 -20.56 -3.22
C GLY A 50 8.03 -20.99 -4.67
N TYR A 51 8.53 -20.19 -5.61
CA TYR A 51 8.49 -20.47 -7.05
C TYR A 51 9.08 -21.85 -7.43
N GLU A 52 10.28 -22.15 -6.94
CA GLU A 52 10.97 -23.42 -7.24
C GLU A 52 10.23 -24.63 -6.64
N GLU A 53 9.69 -24.48 -5.43
CA GLU A 53 8.94 -25.55 -4.80
C GLU A 53 7.63 -25.83 -5.53
N MET A 54 6.99 -24.78 -6.06
CA MET A 54 5.76 -24.89 -6.82
C MET A 54 5.98 -25.51 -8.19
N THR A 55 6.99 -25.06 -8.93
CA THR A 55 7.31 -25.60 -10.27
C THR A 55 7.93 -26.99 -10.23
N GLY A 56 8.69 -27.29 -9.18
CA GLY A 56 9.31 -28.60 -8.98
C GLY A 56 8.40 -29.65 -8.32
N LEU A 57 7.20 -29.30 -7.88
CA LEU A 57 6.39 -30.13 -6.96
C LEU A 57 6.19 -31.57 -7.46
N MET A 58 5.92 -31.76 -8.76
CA MET A 58 5.71 -33.09 -9.36
C MET A 58 7.01 -33.87 -9.62
N LYS A 59 8.14 -33.17 -9.69
CA LYS A 59 9.47 -33.75 -9.90
C LYS A 59 10.17 -34.14 -8.59
N MET A 60 9.61 -33.72 -7.45
CA MET A 60 10.16 -34.05 -6.13
C MET A 60 9.83 -35.49 -5.73
N GLU A 61 10.73 -36.07 -4.93
CA GLU A 61 10.46 -37.32 -4.21
C GLU A 61 9.18 -37.20 -3.38
N GLU A 62 8.39 -38.28 -3.34
CA GLU A 62 7.08 -38.34 -2.68
C GLU A 62 7.13 -37.83 -1.23
N GLN A 63 8.12 -38.25 -0.46
CA GLN A 63 8.28 -37.81 0.94
C GLN A 63 8.49 -36.29 1.07
N LYS A 64 9.23 -35.68 0.13
CA LYS A 64 9.47 -34.23 0.12
C LYS A 64 8.22 -33.49 -0.35
N ARG A 65 7.55 -34.00 -1.38
CA ARG A 65 6.27 -33.48 -1.87
C ARG A 65 5.22 -33.45 -0.77
N ASP A 66 5.05 -34.54 -0.03
CA ASP A 66 4.07 -34.62 1.08
C ASP A 66 4.37 -33.63 2.20
N LYS A 67 5.65 -33.39 2.49
CA LYS A 67 6.05 -32.35 3.46
C LYS A 67 5.67 -30.95 2.98
N VAL A 68 5.83 -30.65 1.68
CA VAL A 68 5.40 -29.36 1.09
C VAL A 68 3.89 -29.23 1.14
N LYS A 69 3.14 -30.28 0.75
CA LYS A 69 1.67 -30.28 0.74
C LYS A 69 1.04 -30.07 2.11
N LYS A 70 1.71 -30.55 3.17
CA LYS A 70 1.27 -30.35 4.57
C LYS A 70 1.50 -28.92 5.07
N ARG A 71 2.29 -28.09 4.39
CA ARG A 71 2.52 -26.71 4.82
C ARG A 71 1.28 -25.88 4.62
N TYR A 72 1.04 -24.99 5.57
CA TYR A 72 -0.07 -24.06 5.53
C TYR A 72 -0.05 -23.16 4.28
N GLY A 73 1.12 -22.71 3.83
CA GLY A 73 1.27 -21.94 2.60
C GLY A 73 0.78 -22.69 1.36
N TYR A 74 1.01 -24.01 1.27
CA TYR A 74 0.49 -24.82 0.16
C TYR A 74 -1.04 -24.94 0.23
N GLN A 75 -1.59 -25.25 1.40
CA GLN A 75 -3.04 -25.32 1.59
C GLN A 75 -3.74 -24.01 1.22
N LYS A 76 -3.13 -22.88 1.56
CA LYS A 76 -3.58 -21.55 1.16
C LYS A 76 -3.60 -21.38 -0.36
N ILE A 77 -2.57 -21.86 -1.09
CA ILE A 77 -2.55 -21.84 -2.57
C ILE A 77 -3.73 -22.67 -3.11
N ILE A 78 -3.92 -23.90 -2.62
CA ILE A 78 -5.02 -24.77 -3.08
C ILE A 78 -6.39 -24.12 -2.83
N LYS A 79 -6.63 -23.59 -1.63
CA LYS A 79 -7.88 -22.89 -1.30
C LYS A 79 -8.09 -21.64 -2.16
N SER A 80 -7.02 -20.94 -2.51
CA SER A 80 -7.07 -19.81 -3.44
C SER A 80 -7.46 -20.26 -4.85
N CYS A 81 -6.93 -21.38 -5.33
CA CYS A 81 -7.30 -22.00 -6.61
C CYS A 81 -8.75 -22.48 -6.60
N GLU A 82 -9.21 -23.14 -5.53
CA GLU A 82 -10.62 -23.54 -5.37
C GLU A 82 -11.56 -22.34 -5.48
N GLN A 83 -11.22 -21.24 -4.80
CA GLN A 83 -11.99 -20.00 -4.84
C GLN A 83 -11.94 -19.33 -6.21
N ALA A 84 -10.78 -19.30 -6.87
CA ALA A 84 -10.62 -18.79 -8.23
C ALA A 84 -11.48 -19.59 -9.23
N ARG A 85 -11.45 -20.92 -9.15
CA ARG A 85 -12.30 -21.82 -9.96
C ARG A 85 -13.78 -21.54 -9.74
N LYS A 86 -14.19 -21.38 -8.48
CA LYS A 86 -15.58 -21.05 -8.10
C LYS A 86 -16.05 -19.72 -8.69
N ASP A 87 -15.17 -18.74 -8.75
CA ASP A 87 -15.47 -17.41 -9.31
C ASP A 87 -15.25 -17.32 -10.84
N GLY A 88 -14.83 -18.43 -11.49
CA GLY A 88 -14.66 -18.52 -12.94
C GLY A 88 -13.33 -18.01 -13.47
N TYR A 89 -12.30 -17.91 -12.64
CA TYR A 89 -10.95 -17.53 -13.06
C TYR A 89 -10.09 -18.75 -13.38
N GLU A 90 -9.51 -18.76 -14.59
CA GLU A 90 -8.53 -19.76 -15.01
C GLU A 90 -7.13 -19.50 -14.41
N TRP A 91 -6.83 -18.23 -14.13
CA TRP A 91 -5.51 -17.78 -13.72
C TRP A 91 -5.52 -17.16 -12.33
N LEU A 92 -4.49 -17.46 -11.54
CA LEU A 92 -4.30 -16.92 -10.21
C LEU A 92 -2.87 -16.42 -10.02
N TRP A 93 -2.72 -15.23 -9.46
CA TRP A 93 -1.42 -14.67 -9.06
C TRP A 93 -1.23 -14.71 -7.54
N ILE A 94 -0.06 -15.16 -7.09
CA ILE A 94 0.37 -15.17 -5.70
C ILE A 94 1.85 -14.79 -5.63
N ASP A 95 2.20 -13.77 -4.86
CA ASP A 95 3.57 -13.21 -4.77
C ASP A 95 4.63 -14.20 -4.27
N THR A 96 4.23 -15.22 -3.51
CA THR A 96 5.15 -16.22 -2.98
C THR A 96 5.67 -17.18 -4.02
N CYS A 97 4.82 -17.62 -4.96
CA CYS A 97 5.13 -18.67 -5.92
C CYS A 97 5.08 -18.23 -7.39
N CYS A 98 4.53 -17.05 -7.72
CA CYS A 98 4.49 -16.52 -9.08
C CYS A 98 5.69 -15.62 -9.42
N ILE A 99 6.56 -15.33 -8.45
CA ILE A 99 7.78 -14.54 -8.64
C ILE A 99 8.98 -15.42 -8.33
N ASP A 100 9.88 -15.59 -9.29
CA ASP A 100 11.20 -16.15 -8.98
C ASP A 100 12.08 -15.12 -8.26
N LYS A 101 12.04 -15.17 -6.93
CA LYS A 101 12.79 -14.27 -6.05
C LYS A 101 14.31 -14.48 -6.13
N ARG A 102 14.81 -15.54 -6.79
CA ARG A 102 16.24 -15.77 -7.04
C ARG A 102 16.76 -14.90 -8.19
N SER A 103 15.88 -14.57 -9.13
CA SER A 103 16.16 -13.66 -10.23
C SER A 103 15.98 -12.22 -9.76
N SER A 104 17.09 -11.50 -9.57
CA SER A 104 17.05 -10.10 -9.10
C SER A 104 16.36 -9.17 -10.09
N SER A 105 16.47 -9.45 -11.39
CA SER A 105 15.76 -8.74 -12.45
C SER A 105 14.25 -8.97 -12.37
N GLU A 106 13.80 -10.22 -12.26
CA GLU A 106 12.38 -10.56 -12.13
C GLU A 106 11.78 -10.00 -10.85
N LEU A 107 12.49 -10.10 -9.71
CA LEU A 107 12.04 -9.51 -8.46
C LEU A 107 11.88 -7.99 -8.56
N SER A 108 12.83 -7.32 -9.22
CA SER A 108 12.77 -5.87 -9.43
C SER A 108 11.61 -5.49 -10.34
N GLU A 109 11.43 -6.19 -11.46
CA GLU A 109 10.31 -5.97 -12.38
C GLU A 109 8.95 -6.19 -11.68
N ALA A 110 8.85 -7.29 -10.92
CA ALA A 110 7.64 -7.64 -10.19
C ALA A 110 7.26 -6.57 -9.16
N ILE A 111 8.23 -6.06 -8.39
CA ILE A 111 7.96 -5.03 -7.38
C ILE A 111 7.53 -3.70 -8.04
N ASN A 112 8.16 -3.29 -9.14
CA ASN A 112 7.75 -2.08 -9.86
C ASN A 112 6.38 -2.26 -10.55
N SER A 113 5.98 -3.49 -10.86
CA SER A 113 4.71 -3.81 -11.55
C SER A 113 3.57 -4.19 -10.61
N MET A 114 3.85 -4.51 -9.35
CA MET A 114 2.89 -5.11 -8.43
C MET A 114 1.60 -4.29 -8.29
N TYR A 115 1.70 -2.96 -8.16
CA TYR A 115 0.51 -2.11 -8.10
C TYR A 115 -0.39 -2.29 -9.33
N ARG A 116 0.21 -2.30 -10.52
CA ARG A 116 -0.50 -2.51 -11.79
C ARG A 116 -1.12 -3.90 -11.85
N TRP A 117 -0.41 -4.93 -11.40
CA TRP A 117 -0.95 -6.30 -11.34
C TRP A 117 -2.12 -6.42 -10.36
N TYR A 118 -2.11 -5.72 -9.23
CA TYR A 118 -3.29 -5.65 -8.36
C TYR A 118 -4.42 -4.85 -8.99
N GLN A 119 -4.11 -3.75 -9.69
CA GLN A 119 -5.09 -2.90 -10.36
C GLN A 119 -5.84 -3.61 -11.49
N ASN A 120 -5.12 -4.44 -12.26
CA ASN A 120 -5.63 -5.15 -13.43
C ASN A 120 -6.31 -6.49 -13.08
N ALA A 121 -6.09 -7.01 -11.87
CA ALA A 121 -6.76 -8.23 -11.43
C ALA A 121 -8.29 -8.07 -11.42
N GLY A 122 -9.00 -9.11 -11.86
CA GLY A 122 -10.47 -9.13 -11.84
C GLY A 122 -11.04 -9.14 -10.42
N VAL A 123 -10.35 -9.79 -9.49
CA VAL A 123 -10.66 -9.81 -8.06
C VAL A 123 -9.39 -10.01 -7.25
N CYS A 124 -9.30 -9.32 -6.12
CA CYS A 124 -8.31 -9.59 -5.08
C CYS A 124 -8.96 -10.34 -3.91
N TYR A 125 -8.39 -11.49 -3.54
CA TYR A 125 -8.75 -12.22 -2.34
C TYR A 125 -7.87 -11.75 -1.19
N ALA A 126 -8.43 -10.98 -0.26
CA ALA A 126 -7.74 -10.55 0.95
C ALA A 126 -7.95 -11.60 2.05
N TYR A 127 -6.91 -12.39 2.32
CA TYR A 127 -6.94 -13.49 3.28
C TYR A 127 -6.41 -13.05 4.65
N LEU A 128 -7.29 -13.09 5.65
CA LEU A 128 -7.04 -12.70 7.04
C LEU A 128 -6.90 -13.97 7.88
N ASN A 129 -5.67 -14.43 8.06
CA ASN A 129 -5.34 -15.69 8.73
C ASN A 129 -5.60 -15.69 10.25
N ASP A 130 -5.75 -14.51 10.84
CA ASP A 130 -5.99 -14.28 12.27
C ASP A 130 -7.46 -13.94 12.59
N VAL A 131 -8.36 -14.02 11.61
CA VAL A 131 -9.81 -13.89 11.82
C VAL A 131 -10.44 -15.27 11.81
N ASP A 132 -11.15 -15.64 12.89
CA ASP A 132 -11.78 -16.95 13.06
C ASP A 132 -13.31 -16.93 12.91
N VAL A 133 -13.92 -15.76 13.04
CA VAL A 133 -15.35 -15.53 12.87
C VAL A 133 -15.75 -15.37 11.40
N SER A 134 -17.02 -15.63 11.08
CA SER A 134 -17.57 -15.51 9.71
C SER A 134 -18.10 -14.11 9.38
N VAL A 135 -17.69 -13.09 10.13
CA VAL A 135 -18.09 -11.69 9.93
C VAL A 135 -16.85 -10.82 9.99
N PHE A 136 -16.79 -9.81 9.12
CA PHE A 136 -15.66 -8.87 9.12
C PHE A 136 -15.62 -8.09 10.44
N PRO A 137 -14.44 -7.96 11.10
CA PRO A 137 -14.31 -7.15 12.31
C PRO A 137 -14.72 -5.70 12.03
N THR A 138 -15.75 -5.21 12.72
CA THR A 138 -16.27 -3.84 12.53
C THR A 138 -15.94 -2.89 13.67
N LYS A 139 -15.34 -3.41 14.74
CA LYS A 139 -14.94 -2.66 15.92
C LYS A 139 -13.53 -3.07 16.32
N ARG A 140 -12.80 -2.12 16.88
CA ARG A 140 -11.51 -2.35 17.52
C ARG A 140 -11.66 -3.39 18.63
N ASP A 141 -10.79 -4.40 18.60
CA ASP A 141 -10.73 -5.47 19.58
C ASP A 141 -9.28 -5.66 20.05
N ASP A 142 -8.92 -4.95 21.12
CA ASP A 142 -7.58 -5.03 21.71
C ASP A 142 -7.31 -6.37 22.42
N SER A 143 -8.34 -7.21 22.62
CA SER A 143 -8.16 -8.53 23.24
C SER A 143 -7.66 -9.55 22.23
N ASN A 144 -8.33 -9.65 21.07
CA ASN A 144 -7.94 -10.59 20.01
C ASN A 144 -6.79 -10.06 19.14
N TYR A 145 -6.59 -8.74 19.09
CA TYR A 145 -5.61 -8.08 18.21
C TYR A 145 -4.69 -7.10 18.95
N ALA A 146 -4.29 -7.43 20.18
CA ALA A 146 -3.42 -6.59 21.01
C ALA A 146 -2.13 -6.13 20.29
N GLY A 147 -1.53 -7.00 19.47
CA GLY A 147 -0.30 -6.72 18.72
C GLY A 147 -0.48 -5.89 17.44
N SER A 148 -1.71 -5.55 17.06
CA SER A 148 -2.04 -4.92 15.78
C SER A 148 -3.06 -3.79 15.93
N ASN A 149 -2.97 -3.06 17.04
CA ASN A 149 -3.80 -1.89 17.35
C ASN A 149 -5.31 -2.19 17.29
N GLY A 150 -5.68 -3.39 17.74
CA GLY A 150 -7.07 -3.82 17.82
C GLY A 150 -7.70 -4.25 16.49
N TRP A 151 -6.90 -4.52 15.46
CA TRP A 151 -7.36 -4.96 14.14
C TRP A 151 -6.56 -6.15 13.60
N PRO A 152 -7.09 -6.93 12.64
CA PRO A 152 -6.35 -8.03 12.02
C PRO A 152 -4.96 -7.61 11.50
N VAL A 153 -3.96 -8.46 11.70
CA VAL A 153 -2.54 -8.18 11.37
C VAL A 153 -2.30 -7.87 9.89
N TRP A 154 -3.24 -8.26 9.02
CA TRP A 154 -3.23 -7.89 7.61
C TRP A 154 -3.20 -6.37 7.41
N PHE A 155 -3.90 -5.58 8.23
CA PHE A 155 -3.92 -4.11 8.14
C PHE A 155 -2.61 -3.45 8.58
N MET A 156 -1.78 -4.16 9.33
CA MET A 156 -0.47 -3.68 9.77
C MET A 156 0.61 -3.93 8.72
N ARG A 157 0.40 -4.75 7.68
CA ARG A 157 1.43 -4.99 6.65
C ARG A 157 1.60 -3.76 5.74
N GLY A 158 2.84 -3.38 5.42
CA GLY A 158 3.10 -2.27 4.49
C GLY A 158 2.53 -2.52 3.09
N TRP A 159 2.81 -3.69 2.53
CA TRP A 159 2.41 -4.06 1.16
C TRP A 159 0.89 -4.14 0.97
N THR A 160 0.13 -4.57 1.97
CA THR A 160 -1.33 -4.72 1.86
C THR A 160 -2.06 -3.38 1.65
N LEU A 161 -1.39 -2.24 1.84
CA LEU A 161 -1.96 -0.92 1.55
C LEU A 161 -2.27 -0.77 0.06
N GLN A 162 -1.28 -1.04 -0.80
CA GLN A 162 -1.52 -1.00 -2.24
C GLN A 162 -2.41 -2.15 -2.71
N GLU A 163 -2.31 -3.32 -2.07
CA GLU A 163 -3.16 -4.48 -2.37
C GLU A 163 -4.64 -4.20 -2.04
N LEU A 164 -4.92 -3.32 -1.08
CA LEU A 164 -6.27 -2.83 -0.78
C LEU A 164 -6.75 -1.80 -1.80
N ILE A 165 -5.89 -0.84 -2.14
CA ILE A 165 -6.25 0.37 -2.89
C ILE A 165 -6.34 0.08 -4.40
N ALA A 166 -5.36 -0.63 -4.96
CA ALA A 166 -5.18 -0.78 -6.39
C ALA A 166 -6.32 -1.58 -7.07
N PRO A 167 -6.73 -2.77 -6.57
CA PRO A 167 -7.76 -3.57 -7.24
C PRO A 167 -9.12 -2.89 -7.19
N LYS A 168 -9.93 -3.03 -8.24
CA LYS A 168 -11.33 -2.54 -8.19
C LYS A 168 -12.17 -3.37 -7.22
N LYS A 169 -12.00 -4.68 -7.20
CA LYS A 169 -12.75 -5.63 -6.36
C LYS A 169 -11.81 -6.31 -5.36
N VAL A 170 -12.17 -6.27 -4.08
CA VAL A 170 -11.48 -7.00 -3.01
C VAL A 170 -12.54 -7.72 -2.18
N ASP A 171 -12.43 -9.04 -2.12
CA ASP A 171 -13.26 -9.90 -1.28
C ASP A 171 -12.42 -10.41 -0.11
N PHE A 172 -12.95 -10.26 1.10
CA PHE A 172 -12.25 -10.61 2.34
C PHE A 172 -12.62 -12.02 2.78
N PHE A 173 -11.63 -12.79 3.20
CA PHE A 173 -11.77 -14.16 3.68
C PHE A 173 -11.13 -14.31 5.05
N ASN A 174 -11.78 -15.06 5.93
CA ASN A 174 -11.22 -15.42 7.25
C ASN A 174 -10.27 -16.63 7.13
N LYS A 175 -9.71 -17.09 8.26
CA LYS A 175 -8.76 -18.21 8.31
C LYS A 175 -9.32 -19.51 7.69
N ASN A 176 -10.63 -19.70 7.74
CA ASN A 176 -11.34 -20.88 7.23
C ASN A 176 -11.82 -20.71 5.77
N TRP A 177 -11.36 -19.67 5.06
CA TRP A 177 -11.79 -19.35 3.70
C TRP A 177 -13.30 -19.05 3.57
N ALA A 178 -13.95 -18.64 4.65
CA ALA A 178 -15.30 -18.10 4.58
C ALA A 178 -15.24 -16.62 4.16
N THR A 179 -16.09 -16.23 3.20
CA THR A 179 -16.22 -14.83 2.79
C THR A 179 -16.82 -14.01 3.93
N ILE A 180 -16.11 -12.96 4.36
CA ILE A 180 -16.51 -12.10 5.48
C ILE A 180 -16.92 -10.68 5.04
N GLY A 181 -16.72 -10.32 3.77
CA GLY A 181 -17.23 -9.09 3.17
C GLY A 181 -16.48 -8.66 1.91
N ASN A 182 -16.83 -7.48 1.37
CA ASN A 182 -16.14 -6.88 0.23
C ASN A 182 -15.81 -5.41 0.47
N LYS A 183 -14.78 -4.92 -0.22
CA LYS A 183 -14.25 -3.55 -0.04
C LYS A 183 -15.29 -2.46 -0.28
N GLN A 184 -16.17 -2.60 -1.27
CA GLN A 184 -17.16 -1.57 -1.60
C GLN A 184 -18.12 -1.30 -0.43
N ARG A 185 -18.65 -2.38 0.16
CA ARG A 185 -19.56 -2.35 1.31
C ARG A 185 -18.84 -1.97 2.59
N LEU A 186 -17.62 -2.48 2.78
CA LEU A 186 -16.82 -2.26 3.99
C LEU A 186 -16.07 -0.92 3.98
N ALA A 187 -16.11 -0.14 2.90
CA ALA A 187 -15.39 1.15 2.80
C ALA A 187 -15.54 2.08 4.03
N PRO A 188 -16.72 2.21 4.67
CA PRO A 188 -16.85 2.98 5.91
C PRO A 188 -15.96 2.49 7.06
N VAL A 189 -15.94 1.18 7.29
CA VAL A 189 -15.13 0.54 8.34
C VAL A 189 -13.66 0.57 7.96
N LEU A 190 -13.34 0.30 6.69
CA LEU A 190 -11.97 0.35 6.19
C LEU A 190 -11.35 1.74 6.28
N GLU A 191 -12.13 2.81 6.10
CA GLU A 191 -11.65 4.19 6.32
C GLU A 191 -11.25 4.42 7.78
N GLU A 192 -12.02 3.91 8.75
CA GLU A 192 -11.69 3.98 10.17
C GLU A 192 -10.40 3.21 10.50
N ILE A 193 -10.23 2.01 9.92
CA ILE A 193 -9.06 1.16 10.15
C ILE A 193 -7.79 1.78 9.52
N THR A 194 -7.89 2.27 8.29
CA THR A 194 -6.73 2.58 7.45
C THR A 194 -6.43 4.06 7.30
N GLY A 195 -7.39 4.94 7.59
CA GLY A 195 -7.34 6.37 7.26
C GLY A 195 -7.47 6.67 5.76
N VAL A 196 -7.66 5.66 4.91
CA VAL A 196 -7.85 5.85 3.47
C VAL A 196 -9.28 6.30 3.20
N PRO A 197 -9.52 7.44 2.52
CA PRO A 197 -10.88 7.94 2.30
C PRO A 197 -11.79 6.94 1.59
N ARG A 198 -13.06 6.85 1.98
CA ARG A 198 -14.06 5.95 1.36
C ARG A 198 -14.11 6.06 -0.17
N LYS A 199 -13.97 7.28 -0.70
CA LYS A 199 -13.96 7.54 -2.15
C LYS A 199 -12.77 6.86 -2.82
N VAL A 200 -11.59 6.89 -2.21
CA VAL A 200 -10.38 6.22 -2.69
C VAL A 200 -10.52 4.71 -2.61
N LEU A 201 -11.04 4.17 -1.50
CA LEU A 201 -11.26 2.73 -1.34
C LEU A 201 -12.20 2.16 -2.40
N ARG A 202 -13.24 2.92 -2.79
CA ARG A 202 -14.24 2.49 -3.77
C ARG A 202 -13.79 2.70 -5.22
N ASN A 203 -13.13 3.82 -5.51
CA ASN A 203 -12.93 4.30 -6.88
C ASN A 203 -11.45 4.48 -7.27
N GLY A 204 -10.51 4.13 -6.38
CA GLY A 204 -9.07 4.26 -6.59
C GLY A 204 -8.53 5.68 -6.34
N LEU A 205 -7.23 5.87 -6.55
CA LEU A 205 -6.52 7.11 -6.23
C LEU A 205 -6.98 8.33 -7.04
N ALA A 206 -7.48 8.11 -8.27
CA ALA A 206 -7.96 9.20 -9.13
C ALA A 206 -9.32 9.80 -8.69
N ALA A 207 -9.96 9.22 -7.67
CA ALA A 207 -11.30 9.60 -7.23
C ALA A 207 -11.38 10.97 -6.54
N THR A 208 -10.25 11.50 -6.05
CA THR A 208 -10.16 12.79 -5.36
C THR A 208 -8.75 13.34 -5.48
N PRO A 209 -8.55 14.67 -5.44
CA PRO A 209 -7.23 15.24 -5.24
C PRO A 209 -6.64 14.76 -3.92
N LEU A 210 -5.41 14.22 -3.95
CA LEU A 210 -4.68 13.69 -2.81
C LEU A 210 -3.31 14.34 -2.75
N CYS A 211 -2.91 14.78 -1.56
CA CYS A 211 -1.55 15.28 -1.36
C CYS A 211 -0.61 14.15 -0.90
N VAL A 212 0.69 14.35 -1.09
CA VAL A 212 1.75 13.40 -0.72
C VAL A 212 1.69 13.04 0.75
N ALA A 213 1.56 14.05 1.63
CA ALA A 213 1.50 13.83 3.07
C ALA A 213 0.33 12.92 3.49
N GLN A 214 -0.82 13.09 2.84
CA GLN A 214 -1.99 12.28 3.12
C GLN A 214 -1.76 10.81 2.73
N ILE A 215 -1.22 10.55 1.53
CA ILE A 215 -0.89 9.19 1.11
C ILE A 215 0.16 8.55 2.04
N MET A 216 1.20 9.32 2.43
CA MET A 216 2.22 8.86 3.38
C MET A 216 1.61 8.48 4.74
N SER A 217 0.61 9.23 5.21
CA SER A 217 -0.04 8.96 6.50
C SER A 217 -0.72 7.59 6.57
N TRP A 218 -1.22 7.06 5.45
CA TRP A 218 -1.85 5.72 5.38
C TRP A 218 -0.86 4.58 5.66
N ALA A 219 0.44 4.87 5.50
CA ALA A 219 1.53 3.94 5.74
C ALA A 219 2.18 4.13 7.12
N ALA A 220 1.77 5.15 7.89
CA ALA A 220 2.42 5.54 9.14
C ALA A 220 2.38 4.45 10.22
N GLY A 221 1.26 3.72 10.32
CA GLY A 221 1.09 2.63 11.29
C GLY A 221 1.44 1.24 10.74
N ARG A 222 2.00 1.13 9.53
CA ARG A 222 2.26 -0.16 8.87
C ARG A 222 3.72 -0.58 9.00
N GLU A 223 3.97 -1.87 8.97
CA GLU A 223 5.27 -2.50 9.18
C GLU A 223 5.66 -3.42 8.02
N THR A 224 6.97 -3.59 7.81
CA THR A 224 7.53 -4.46 6.78
C THR A 224 8.68 -5.26 7.34
N THR A 225 8.84 -6.51 6.89
CA THR A 225 9.92 -7.41 7.33
C THR A 225 11.31 -6.83 7.08
N ARG A 226 11.51 -6.22 5.90
CA ARG A 226 12.71 -5.45 5.58
C ARG A 226 12.40 -3.97 5.70
N VAL A 227 13.33 -3.20 6.29
CA VAL A 227 13.17 -1.76 6.50
C VAL A 227 12.97 -1.01 5.18
N GLU A 228 13.61 -1.43 4.08
CA GLU A 228 13.42 -0.80 2.78
C GLU A 228 12.01 -1.03 2.20
N GLY A 229 11.31 -2.06 2.67
CA GLY A 229 9.90 -2.31 2.33
C GLY A 229 8.99 -1.15 2.70
N ARG A 230 9.37 -0.33 3.69
CA ARG A 230 8.67 0.92 4.06
C ARG A 230 8.59 1.90 2.90
N ALA A 231 9.59 1.89 2.02
CA ALA A 231 9.63 2.71 0.81
C ALA A 231 8.99 1.97 -0.37
N TYR A 232 9.42 0.73 -0.61
CA TYR A 232 9.04 0.01 -1.84
C TYR A 232 7.55 -0.32 -1.91
N SER A 233 6.88 -0.54 -0.78
CA SER A 233 5.42 -0.76 -0.73
C SER A 233 4.58 0.47 -1.13
N LEU A 234 5.19 1.66 -1.25
CA LEU A 234 4.49 2.91 -1.56
C LEU A 234 4.70 3.38 -3.00
N MET A 235 5.66 2.79 -3.72
CA MET A 235 6.01 3.20 -5.09
C MET A 235 4.79 3.27 -6.02
N GLY A 236 3.96 2.23 -5.98
CA GLY A 236 2.73 2.15 -6.77
C GLY A 236 1.70 3.23 -6.44
N LEU A 237 1.59 3.63 -5.17
CA LEU A 237 0.65 4.69 -4.75
C LEU A 237 1.07 6.06 -5.28
N PHE A 238 2.36 6.27 -5.48
CA PHE A 238 2.91 7.50 -6.04
C PHE A 238 3.10 7.47 -7.55
N GLY A 239 3.05 6.28 -8.16
CA GLY A 239 3.32 6.09 -9.59
C GLY A 239 4.78 6.31 -9.94
N VAL A 240 5.69 5.92 -9.06
CA VAL A 240 7.15 6.08 -9.24
C VAL A 240 7.83 4.72 -9.33
N ASN A 241 8.92 4.65 -10.08
CA ASN A 241 9.75 3.46 -10.20
C ASN A 241 11.15 3.76 -9.65
N MET A 242 11.75 2.80 -8.95
CA MET A 242 13.10 2.95 -8.41
C MET A 242 13.81 1.61 -8.26
N PRO A 243 15.15 1.56 -8.43
CA PRO A 243 15.91 0.33 -8.22
C PRO A 243 15.82 -0.22 -6.79
N MET A 244 15.63 -1.53 -6.69
CA MET A 244 15.52 -2.29 -5.45
C MET A 244 16.91 -2.55 -4.86
N LEU A 245 17.32 -1.74 -3.88
CA LEU A 245 18.62 -1.83 -3.23
C LEU A 245 18.43 -2.18 -1.75
N TYR A 246 18.47 -3.48 -1.44
CA TYR A 246 18.45 -3.96 -0.05
C TYR A 246 19.81 -3.75 0.63
N GLY A 247 19.80 -3.48 1.93
CA GLY A 247 20.98 -3.11 2.72
C GLY A 247 21.22 -1.60 2.81
N LYS A 248 20.36 -0.77 2.20
CA LYS A 248 20.42 0.70 2.31
C LYS A 248 19.69 1.25 3.53
N GLY A 249 18.90 0.43 4.22
CA GLY A 249 18.20 0.86 5.41
C GLY A 249 17.18 1.97 5.11
N LYS A 250 17.13 2.97 5.98
CA LYS A 250 16.23 4.14 5.87
C LYS A 250 16.48 5.00 4.62
N LYS A 251 17.67 4.92 4.00
CA LYS A 251 17.96 5.64 2.74
C LYS A 251 17.04 5.23 1.59
N ALA A 252 16.39 4.07 1.66
CA ALA A 252 15.38 3.70 0.68
C ALA A 252 14.18 4.67 0.69
N PHE A 253 13.77 5.15 1.86
CA PHE A 253 12.65 6.07 2.00
C PHE A 253 13.00 7.51 1.58
N GLU A 254 14.24 7.94 1.82
CA GLU A 254 14.75 9.20 1.25
C GLU A 254 14.72 9.16 -0.28
N ARG A 255 15.19 8.05 -0.89
CA ARG A 255 15.14 7.87 -2.35
C ARG A 255 13.71 7.90 -2.89
N LEU A 256 12.75 7.27 -2.21
CA LEU A 256 11.35 7.35 -2.59
C LEU A 256 10.87 8.82 -2.64
N GLN A 257 11.17 9.61 -1.60
CA GLN A 257 10.78 11.02 -1.56
C GLN A 257 11.42 11.82 -2.71
N LEU A 258 12.68 11.54 -3.05
CA LEU A 258 13.35 12.17 -4.19
C LEU A 258 12.68 11.81 -5.52
N GLU A 259 12.26 10.55 -5.73
CA GLU A 259 11.53 10.18 -6.94
C GLU A 259 10.14 10.84 -6.99
N ILE A 260 9.45 10.96 -5.85
CA ILE A 260 8.16 11.69 -5.77
C ILE A 260 8.35 13.16 -6.15
N ILE A 261 9.37 13.82 -5.60
CA ILE A 261 9.72 15.22 -5.89
C ILE A 261 9.95 15.44 -7.39
N ARG A 262 10.58 14.49 -8.07
CA ARG A 262 10.87 14.59 -9.50
C ARG A 262 9.61 14.60 -10.37
N VAL A 263 8.54 13.93 -9.92
CA VAL A 263 7.31 13.77 -10.71
C VAL A 263 6.12 14.59 -10.20
N ARG A 264 6.18 15.12 -8.96
CA ARG A 264 5.10 15.89 -8.33
C ARG A 264 5.62 17.15 -7.67
N SER A 265 5.00 18.28 -7.99
CA SER A 265 5.19 19.56 -7.29
C SER A 265 4.22 19.69 -6.11
N ASP A 266 4.39 18.85 -5.09
CA ASP A 266 3.56 18.84 -3.89
C ASP A 266 4.39 19.13 -2.63
N GLN A 267 4.23 20.34 -2.08
CA GLN A 267 4.97 20.80 -0.90
C GLN A 267 4.61 20.04 0.39
N SER A 268 3.49 19.31 0.41
CA SER A 268 3.11 18.51 1.58
C SER A 268 4.11 17.39 1.87
N ILE A 269 5.01 17.04 0.93
CA ILE A 269 6.13 16.13 1.20
C ILE A 269 7.02 16.59 2.37
N PHE A 270 7.00 17.88 2.73
CA PHE A 270 7.72 18.44 3.88
C PHE A 270 6.85 18.65 5.13
N ALA A 271 5.61 18.18 5.14
CA ALA A 271 4.66 18.36 6.27
C ALA A 271 4.86 17.37 7.42
N TRP A 272 5.92 16.56 7.39
CA TRP A 272 6.22 15.54 8.39
C TRP A 272 6.67 16.16 9.72
N TYR A 273 6.49 15.41 10.80
CA TYR A 273 6.91 15.79 12.15
C TYR A 273 7.71 14.66 12.80
N PRO A 274 9.01 14.84 13.07
CA PRO A 274 9.83 13.79 13.65
C PRO A 274 9.52 13.61 15.14
N GLN A 275 9.57 12.37 15.62
CA GLN A 275 9.39 12.09 17.06
C GLN A 275 10.54 12.60 17.94
N LYS A 276 11.72 12.82 17.34
CA LYS A 276 12.90 13.37 18.02
C LYS A 276 13.45 14.53 17.18
N PRO A 277 13.88 15.64 17.79
CA PRO A 277 14.56 16.70 17.06
C PRO A 277 15.76 16.14 16.28
N ARG A 278 15.88 16.48 15.01
CA ARG A 278 17.01 16.09 14.15
C ARG A 278 17.56 17.30 13.41
N THR A 279 18.85 17.25 13.12
CA THR A 279 19.58 18.24 12.33
C THR A 279 20.07 17.58 11.04
N GLY A 280 19.90 18.23 9.90
CA GLY A 280 20.66 17.92 8.67
C GLY A 280 19.91 17.26 7.51
N SER A 281 18.67 16.79 7.67
CA SER A 281 17.84 16.30 6.54
C SER A 281 16.53 17.07 6.44
N VAL A 282 16.18 17.47 5.20
CA VAL A 282 14.89 18.09 4.85
C VAL A 282 13.82 17.01 4.56
N LEU A 283 14.25 15.76 4.38
CA LEU A 283 13.39 14.61 4.09
C LEU A 283 13.16 13.77 5.34
N ALA A 284 11.96 13.17 5.42
CA ALA A 284 11.58 12.26 6.48
C ALA A 284 12.37 10.95 6.41
N GLU A 285 12.56 10.29 7.54
CA GLU A 285 13.23 8.98 7.59
C GLU A 285 12.26 7.79 7.48
N ASP A 286 10.98 7.99 7.80
CA ASP A 286 9.97 6.94 7.80
C ASP A 286 8.55 7.52 7.58
N PRO A 287 7.62 6.78 6.95
CA PRO A 287 6.23 7.23 6.80
C PRO A 287 5.52 7.55 8.11
N SER A 288 5.97 7.00 9.25
CA SER A 288 5.41 7.29 10.58
C SER A 288 5.51 8.76 10.97
N GLU A 289 6.43 9.53 10.38
CA GLU A 289 6.56 10.97 10.60
C GLU A 289 5.42 11.76 9.92
N PHE A 290 4.64 11.13 9.04
CA PHE A 290 3.43 11.69 8.43
C PHE A 290 2.13 11.26 9.15
N LYS A 291 2.20 10.61 10.32
CA LYS A 291 1.00 10.08 11.02
C LYS A 291 -0.12 11.11 11.24
N LEU A 292 0.23 12.39 11.41
CA LEU A 292 -0.73 13.47 11.66
C LEU A 292 -1.23 14.16 10.38
N CYS A 293 -0.85 13.66 9.21
CA CYS A 293 -1.16 14.27 7.90
C CYS A 293 -2.42 13.69 7.22
N GLY A 294 -3.21 12.86 7.90
CA GLY A 294 -4.38 12.20 7.30
C GLY A 294 -5.45 13.17 6.77
N ASP A 295 -5.61 14.31 7.45
CA ASP A 295 -6.56 15.36 7.08
C ASP A 295 -5.96 16.43 6.16
N SER A 296 -4.69 16.29 5.76
CA SER A 296 -4.04 17.19 4.83
C SER A 296 -4.76 17.17 3.48
N LYS A 297 -4.95 18.35 2.89
CA LYS A 297 -5.62 18.52 1.60
C LYS A 297 -4.71 19.26 0.65
N MET A 298 -4.70 18.83 -0.61
CA MET A 298 -4.12 19.64 -1.67
C MET A 298 -5.02 20.85 -1.89
N VAL A 299 -4.46 22.04 -1.79
CA VAL A 299 -5.16 23.30 -2.02
C VAL A 299 -4.54 23.94 -3.25
N LYS A 300 -5.35 24.29 -4.25
CA LYS A 300 -4.84 25.01 -5.43
C LYS A 300 -4.37 26.41 -5.02
N PRO A 301 -3.38 27.01 -5.72
CA PRO A 301 -2.93 28.37 -5.40
C PRO A 301 -4.07 29.39 -5.31
N ASP A 302 -5.04 29.35 -6.22
CA ASP A 302 -6.18 30.26 -6.22
C ASP A 302 -7.15 30.02 -5.04
N GLU A 303 -7.35 28.75 -4.68
CA GLU A 303 -8.14 28.37 -3.49
C GLU A 303 -7.42 28.80 -2.22
N PHE A 304 -6.09 28.67 -2.16
CA PHE A 304 -5.27 29.08 -1.04
C PHE A 304 -5.29 30.60 -0.87
N LEU A 305 -5.16 31.35 -1.97
CA LEU A 305 -5.30 32.81 -1.96
C LEU A 305 -6.72 33.25 -1.55
N GLY A 306 -7.75 32.52 -1.97
CA GLY A 306 -9.13 32.75 -1.52
C GLY A 306 -9.37 32.41 -0.04
N MET A 307 -8.67 31.42 0.50
CA MET A 307 -8.68 31.08 1.93
C MET A 307 -7.97 32.14 2.79
N ILE A 308 -6.99 32.84 2.23
CA ILE A 308 -6.41 34.03 2.83
C ILE A 308 -7.37 35.20 2.57
N GLU A 309 -8.49 35.25 3.29
CA GLU A 309 -9.32 36.46 3.35
C GLU A 309 -8.47 37.59 3.94
N VAL A 310 -8.04 38.51 3.07
CA VAL A 310 -7.37 39.76 3.45
C VAL A 310 -8.37 40.65 4.18
N GLY A 311 -8.62 40.38 5.47
CA GLY A 311 -9.56 41.17 6.26
C GLY A 311 -9.97 40.61 7.61
N ARG A 312 -9.75 39.32 7.91
CA ARG A 312 -10.01 38.77 9.25
C ARG A 312 -8.75 38.09 9.79
N PRO A 313 -8.16 38.59 10.89
CA PRO A 313 -6.90 38.07 11.38
C PRO A 313 -7.10 36.63 11.85
N TRP A 314 -6.59 35.67 11.06
CA TRP A 314 -6.34 34.27 11.40
C TRP A 314 -7.31 33.65 12.41
N TYR A 315 -8.57 33.49 12.02
CA TYR A 315 -9.48 32.54 12.64
C TYR A 315 -9.75 31.42 11.65
N PHE A 316 -9.15 30.25 11.87
CA PHE A 316 -9.64 29.02 11.25
C PHE A 316 -10.99 28.69 11.91
N LYS A 317 -12.09 28.91 11.20
CA LYS A 317 -13.40 28.36 11.58
C LYS A 317 -13.35 26.85 11.39
N PHE A 318 -12.89 26.13 12.41
CA PHE A 318 -13.24 24.72 12.55
C PHE A 318 -14.71 24.64 12.97
N PRO A 319 -15.55 23.75 12.39
CA PRO A 319 -16.98 23.73 12.67
C PRO A 319 -17.38 23.43 14.12
N ASN A 320 -16.48 23.42 15.12
CA ASN A 320 -16.79 23.06 16.51
C ASN A 320 -15.84 23.58 17.63
N ARG A 321 -15.05 24.67 17.49
CA ARG A 321 -14.25 25.22 18.63
C ARG A 321 -14.22 26.76 18.73
N ARG A 322 -14.23 27.29 19.97
CA ARG A 322 -14.37 28.71 20.37
C ARG A 322 -13.19 29.62 19.97
N MET A 323 -13.50 30.88 19.64
CA MET A 323 -12.57 31.96 19.22
C MET A 323 -11.74 32.56 20.37
N ILE A 324 -10.50 33.01 20.10
CA ILE A 324 -9.64 33.80 21.02
C ILE A 324 -9.28 35.16 20.38
N GLN A 325 -9.53 36.28 21.07
CA GLN A 325 -9.41 37.69 20.60
C GLN A 325 -7.96 38.20 20.44
N ALA A 326 -7.71 39.18 19.55
CA ALA A 326 -6.37 39.71 19.23
C ALA A 326 -6.18 41.24 19.45
N ASN A 327 -4.93 41.64 19.77
CA ASN A 327 -4.43 42.91 20.34
C ASN A 327 -3.75 43.83 19.26
N PRO A 328 -3.65 45.18 19.41
CA PRO A 328 -3.21 46.16 18.38
C PRO A 328 -1.78 46.08 17.83
N ILE A 329 -0.93 45.16 18.31
CA ILE A 329 0.40 44.85 17.73
C ILE A 329 0.29 44.38 16.25
N LEU A 330 -0.91 44.05 15.80
CA LEU A 330 -1.26 43.61 14.46
C LEU A 330 -1.06 44.65 13.34
N TRP A 331 -1.19 45.95 13.59
CA TRP A 331 -1.07 46.97 12.53
C TRP A 331 0.37 47.21 12.09
N CYS A 332 1.31 47.31 13.03
CA CYS A 332 2.74 47.40 12.73
C CYS A 332 3.25 46.09 12.08
N ARG A 333 2.69 44.93 12.46
CA ARG A 333 2.98 43.65 11.79
C ARG A 333 2.36 43.54 10.40
N ALA A 334 1.21 44.16 10.12
CA ALA A 334 0.59 44.14 8.79
C ALA A 334 1.38 44.99 7.77
N ALA A 335 1.88 46.16 8.18
CA ALA A 335 2.78 46.95 7.35
C ALA A 335 4.11 46.20 7.11
N TRP A 336 4.68 45.61 8.16
CA TRP A 336 5.89 44.79 8.05
C TRP A 336 5.69 43.54 7.20
N LEU A 337 4.56 42.83 7.35
CA LEU A 337 4.21 41.64 6.56
C LEU A 337 3.86 41.97 5.11
N ARG A 338 3.35 43.16 4.76
CA ARG A 338 3.16 43.53 3.34
C ARG A 338 4.49 43.79 2.63
N THR A 339 5.40 44.52 3.29
CA THR A 339 6.74 44.77 2.74
C THR A 339 7.56 43.49 2.71
N ARG A 340 7.45 42.66 3.76
CA ARG A 340 8.10 41.36 3.85
C ARG A 340 7.37 40.28 3.07
N ALA A 341 6.11 40.39 2.68
CA ALA A 341 5.45 39.43 1.78
C ALA A 341 5.82 39.67 0.32
N ARG A 342 6.15 40.91 -0.07
CA ARG A 342 6.81 41.19 -1.35
C ARG A 342 8.29 40.77 -1.33
N SER A 343 8.99 40.99 -0.21
CA SER A 343 10.36 40.48 -0.06
C SER A 343 10.40 38.97 0.18
N LEU A 344 9.39 38.34 0.80
CA LEU A 344 9.21 36.89 0.97
C LEU A 344 8.64 36.26 -0.28
N SER A 345 7.85 36.94 -1.12
CA SER A 345 7.57 36.39 -2.45
C SER A 345 8.81 36.41 -3.33
N GLN A 346 9.83 37.22 -3.01
CA GLN A 346 11.16 37.16 -3.62
C GLN A 346 12.17 36.28 -2.84
N GLN A 347 12.00 36.07 -1.52
CA GLN A 347 12.90 35.26 -0.67
C GLN A 347 12.38 33.82 -0.41
N LEU A 348 11.09 33.53 -0.63
CA LEU A 348 10.54 32.17 -0.72
C LEU A 348 10.83 31.53 -2.10
N TYR A 349 11.53 32.24 -2.97
CA TYR A 349 12.39 31.62 -3.98
C TYR A 349 13.73 31.19 -3.37
N THR A 350 13.70 30.42 -2.29
CA THR A 350 14.90 29.71 -1.86
C THR A 350 14.75 28.20 -1.69
N PHE A 351 13.66 27.62 -2.20
CA PHE A 351 13.74 26.28 -2.77
C PHE A 351 12.56 26.04 -3.72
N SER A 352 12.81 26.07 -5.03
CA SER A 352 11.84 25.51 -5.98
C SER A 352 12.06 24.01 -6.05
N VAL A 353 10.99 23.24 -5.81
CA VAL A 353 11.02 21.78 -5.97
C VAL A 353 10.40 21.47 -7.31
N ASN A 354 11.26 21.27 -8.31
CA ASN A 354 10.87 20.93 -9.66
C ASN A 354 11.46 19.56 -10.04
N SER A 355 11.16 19.09 -11.26
CA SER A 355 11.68 17.82 -11.76
C SER A 355 13.21 17.74 -11.83
N ALA A 356 13.91 18.88 -11.73
CA ALA A 356 15.37 18.98 -11.67
C ALA A 356 15.95 18.96 -10.23
N GLY A 357 15.10 18.90 -9.18
CA GLY A 357 15.51 18.78 -7.78
C GLY A 357 15.07 19.96 -6.90
N ILE A 358 15.71 20.07 -5.74
CA ILE A 358 15.52 21.19 -4.80
C ILE A 358 16.49 22.30 -5.22
N GLN A 359 15.99 23.33 -5.91
CA GLN A 359 16.78 24.50 -6.29
C GLN A 359 16.67 25.58 -5.22
N LEU A 360 17.65 25.61 -4.31
CA LEU A 360 17.84 26.64 -3.29
C LEU A 360 17.98 28.04 -3.88
#